data_AF-A0AAP0RSD3-F1
#
_entry.id   AF-A0AAP0RSD3-F1
#
_cell.length_a   1.000
_cell.length_b   1.000
_cell.length_c   1.000
_cell.angle_alpha   90.00
_cell.angle_beta   90.00
_cell.angle_gamma   90.00
#
_symmetry.space_group_name_H-M   'P 1'
#
loop_
_entity.id
_entity.type
_entity.pdbx_description
1 polymer ?
#
loop_
_entity_poly.entity_id
_entity_poly.type
_entity_poly.pdbx_seq_one_letter_code
_entity_poly.pdbx_strand_id
1 'polypeptide(L)'
;MKQDYNSKPTFTQIFLASSIGLIVVVAVHYRHRKIRDQKNIPRAKLSDSGRVEKLERFPHYVDRRECPHLCMLAAEYIRKSEGCEDNIYTYFAIEPDAESLFIKLVEEFERCIVSYFAFHWSQTDIMISQILSDC
;
A
#
# COMPACT_ATOMS: atom_id res chain seq x y z
N MET A 1 -23.20 48.62 -36.83
CA MET A 1 -24.19 47.51 -36.81
C MET A 1 -23.76 46.56 -35.69
N LYS A 2 -24.41 46.61 -34.53
CA LYS A 2 -24.15 45.70 -33.40
C LYS A 2 -24.90 44.39 -33.67
N GLN A 3 -24.19 43.28 -33.70
CA GLN A 3 -24.81 41.95 -33.71
C GLN A 3 -24.40 41.27 -32.42
N ASP A 4 -25.27 41.41 -31.40
CA ASP A 4 -25.17 40.73 -30.12
C ASP A 4 -25.39 39.23 -30.33
N TYR A 5 -24.31 38.45 -30.34
CA TYR A 5 -24.40 37.00 -30.22
C TYR A 5 -24.55 36.62 -28.74
N ASN A 6 -25.72 36.90 -28.19
CA ASN A 6 -26.13 36.35 -26.89
C ASN A 6 -26.99 35.09 -27.13
N SER A 7 -26.35 34.05 -27.67
CA SER A 7 -26.99 32.74 -27.84
C SER A 7 -27.04 32.03 -26.49
N LYS A 8 -28.24 31.95 -25.91
CA LYS A 8 -28.49 31.18 -24.68
C LYS A 8 -28.07 29.72 -24.92
N PRO A 9 -27.25 29.11 -24.05
CA PRO A 9 -26.80 27.73 -24.25
C PRO A 9 -28.02 26.79 -24.23
N THR A 10 -28.12 25.94 -25.24
CA THR A 10 -29.19 24.95 -25.35
C THR A 10 -29.05 23.91 -24.23
N PHE A 11 -30.17 23.41 -23.70
CA PHE A 11 -30.20 22.40 -22.63
C PHE A 11 -29.22 21.23 -22.90
N THR A 12 -29.11 20.77 -24.15
CA THR A 12 -28.16 19.75 -24.59
C THR A 12 -26.69 20.10 -24.32
N GLN A 13 -26.27 21.36 -24.51
CA GLN A 13 -24.90 21.82 -24.21
C GLN A 13 -24.63 21.82 -22.71
N ILE A 14 -25.64 22.15 -21.89
CA ILE A 14 -25.55 22.12 -20.42
C ILE A 14 -25.40 20.67 -19.94
N PHE A 15 -26.19 19.73 -20.47
CA PHE A 15 -26.10 18.30 -20.14
C PHE A 15 -24.78 17.67 -20.59
N LEU A 16 -24.29 18.01 -21.80
CA LEU A 16 -23.00 17.52 -22.28
C LEU A 16 -21.83 18.08 -21.45
N ALA A 17 -21.81 19.37 -21.16
CA ALA A 17 -20.76 19.96 -20.32
C ALA A 17 -20.78 19.39 -18.89
N SER A 18 -21.97 19.11 -18.33
CA SER A 18 -22.12 18.51 -17.00
C SER A 18 -21.64 17.05 -16.95
N SER A 19 -21.89 16.26 -17.99
CA SER A 19 -21.52 14.83 -18.02
C SER A 19 -20.01 14.61 -18.16
N ILE A 20 -19.28 15.48 -18.87
CA ILE A 20 -17.82 15.40 -18.99
C ILE A 20 -17.14 15.55 -17.62
N GLY A 21 -17.61 16.49 -16.79
CA GLY A 21 -17.07 16.70 -15.44
C GLY A 21 -17.20 15.45 -14.56
N LEU A 22 -18.37 14.78 -14.59
CA LEU A 22 -18.61 13.54 -13.84
C LEU A 22 -17.72 12.39 -14.32
N ILE A 23 -17.57 12.21 -15.64
CA ILE A 23 -16.71 11.17 -16.21
C ILE A 23 -15.25 11.37 -15.78
N VAL A 24 -14.76 12.61 -15.83
CA VAL A 24 -13.39 12.95 -15.40
C VAL A 24 -13.20 12.67 -13.91
N VAL A 25 -14.13 13.09 -13.06
CA VAL A 25 -14.08 12.81 -11.61
C VAL A 25 -14.05 11.30 -11.33
N VAL A 26 -14.92 10.52 -11.98
CA VAL A 26 -14.95 9.06 -11.82
C VAL A 26 -13.64 8.42 -12.30
N ALA A 27 -13.10 8.84 -13.44
CA ALA A 27 -11.85 8.31 -13.98
C ALA A 27 -10.65 8.64 -13.07
N VAL A 28 -10.58 9.88 -12.56
CA VAL A 28 -9.54 10.30 -11.60
C VAL A 28 -9.67 9.53 -10.30
N HIS A 29 -10.88 9.38 -9.75
CA HIS A 29 -11.11 8.61 -8.53
C HIS A 29 -10.70 7.14 -8.70
N TYR A 30 -11.06 6.51 -9.84
CA TYR A 30 -10.65 5.15 -10.15
C TYR A 30 -9.14 5.01 -10.28
N ARG A 31 -8.48 5.93 -11.02
CA ARG A 31 -7.01 5.94 -11.15
C ARG A 31 -6.33 6.12 -9.81
N HIS A 32 -6.79 7.06 -8.99
CA HIS A 32 -6.26 7.32 -7.66
C HIS A 32 -6.40 6.08 -6.75
N ARG A 33 -7.56 5.43 -6.77
CA ARG A 33 -7.78 4.19 -6.04
C ARG A 33 -6.86 3.08 -6.54
N LYS A 34 -6.73 2.89 -7.85
CA LYS A 34 -5.83 1.89 -8.45
C LYS A 34 -4.36 2.12 -8.09
N ILE A 35 -3.88 3.36 -8.11
CA ILE A 35 -2.51 3.72 -7.71
C ILE A 35 -2.30 3.42 -6.22
N ARG A 36 -3.26 3.76 -5.36
CA ARG A 36 -3.22 3.46 -3.93
C ARG A 36 -3.21 1.95 -3.67
N ASP A 37 -4.05 1.21 -4.37
CA ASP A 37 -4.16 -0.24 -4.20
C ASP A 37 -2.87 -0.92 -4.69
N GLN A 38 -2.29 -0.48 -5.82
CA GLN A 38 -0.97 -0.95 -6.28
C GLN A 38 0.17 -0.65 -5.29
N LYS A 39 0.08 0.45 -4.53
CA LYS A 39 1.09 0.80 -3.54
C LYS A 39 1.11 -0.16 -2.34
N ASN A 40 0.01 -0.86 -2.05
CA ASN A 40 -0.13 -1.72 -0.88
C ASN A 40 -0.20 -3.22 -1.21
N ILE A 41 0.02 -3.60 -2.48
CA ILE A 41 0.07 -5.00 -2.92
C ILE A 41 1.52 -5.51 -2.86
N PRO A 42 1.82 -6.59 -2.11
CA PRO A 42 3.14 -7.22 -2.11
C PRO A 42 3.64 -7.56 -3.52
N ARG A 43 4.94 -7.32 -3.79
CA ARG A 43 5.53 -7.56 -5.11
C ARG A 43 5.99 -9.00 -5.26
N ALA A 44 6.00 -9.47 -6.50
CA ALA A 44 6.58 -10.77 -6.88
C ALA A 44 7.47 -10.58 -8.11
N LYS A 45 8.68 -11.14 -8.05
CA LYS A 45 9.60 -11.24 -9.17
C LYS A 45 9.18 -12.42 -10.04
N LEU A 46 8.99 -12.15 -11.33
CA LEU A 46 8.69 -13.16 -12.34
C LEU A 46 9.96 -13.58 -13.06
N SER A 47 10.04 -14.87 -13.39
CA SER A 47 11.01 -15.41 -14.35
C SER A 47 10.62 -15.03 -15.78
N ASP A 48 11.53 -15.26 -16.73
CA ASP A 48 11.29 -15.05 -18.17
C ASP A 48 10.08 -15.85 -18.70
N SER A 49 9.75 -16.96 -18.03
CA SER A 49 8.58 -17.80 -18.34
C SER A 49 7.25 -17.27 -17.76
N GLY A 50 7.28 -16.16 -17.01
CA GLY A 50 6.13 -15.60 -16.31
C GLY A 50 5.79 -16.29 -15.00
N ARG A 51 6.52 -17.33 -14.59
CA ARG A 51 6.36 -17.97 -13.27
C ARG A 51 6.95 -17.10 -12.18
N VAL A 52 6.30 -17.06 -11.01
CA VAL A 52 6.83 -16.38 -9.82
C VAL A 52 8.08 -17.12 -9.34
N GLU A 53 9.18 -16.37 -9.18
CA GLU A 53 10.48 -16.89 -8.75
C GLU A 53 10.79 -16.46 -7.30
N LYS A 54 10.45 -15.22 -6.96
CA LYS A 54 10.78 -14.63 -5.65
C LYS A 54 9.72 -13.65 -5.20
N LEU A 55 9.23 -13.79 -3.98
CA LEU A 55 8.32 -12.88 -3.31
C LEU A 55 9.11 -11.76 -2.62
N GLU A 56 8.54 -10.55 -2.62
CA GLU A 56 9.00 -9.45 -1.78
C GLU A 56 8.92 -9.87 -0.31
N ARG A 57 10.03 -9.76 0.44
CA ARG A 57 10.01 -10.14 1.87
C ARG A 57 9.16 -9.14 2.66
N PHE A 58 8.45 -9.63 3.67
CA PHE A 58 7.54 -8.83 4.50
C PHE A 58 8.11 -7.47 4.98
N PRO A 59 9.34 -7.35 5.50
CA PRO A 59 9.85 -6.06 5.95
C PRO A 59 9.94 -5.01 4.84
N HIS A 60 10.30 -5.43 3.63
CA HIS A 60 10.36 -4.56 2.44
C HIS A 60 8.97 -4.19 1.93
N TYR A 61 8.00 -5.09 2.12
CA TYR A 61 6.60 -4.81 1.83
C TYR A 61 6.06 -3.70 2.74
N VAL A 62 6.35 -3.77 4.04
CA VAL A 62 5.94 -2.77 5.04
C VAL A 62 6.61 -1.42 4.79
N ASP A 63 7.90 -1.42 4.45
CA ASP A 63 8.67 -0.20 4.27
C ASP A 63 9.34 -0.09 2.89
N ARG A 64 8.55 0.36 1.91
CA ARG A 64 9.01 0.65 0.53
C ARG A 64 9.74 1.98 0.37
N ARG A 65 9.72 2.82 1.41
CA ARG A 65 10.38 4.13 1.40
C ARG A 65 11.79 4.05 1.99
N GLU A 66 12.22 2.85 2.38
CA GLU A 66 13.54 2.59 2.98
C GLU A 66 13.78 3.47 4.22
N CYS A 67 12.80 3.57 5.10
CA CYS A 67 13.01 3.98 6.49
C CYS A 67 13.70 2.84 7.25
N PRO A 68 15.04 2.85 7.42
CA PRO A 68 15.77 1.64 7.83
C PRO A 68 15.31 1.11 9.19
N HIS A 69 14.85 1.99 10.07
CA HIS A 69 14.30 1.65 11.38
C HIS A 69 12.97 0.89 11.26
N LEU A 70 12.03 1.34 10.43
CA LEU A 70 10.73 0.67 10.29
C LEU A 70 10.87 -0.71 9.64
N CYS A 71 11.75 -0.83 8.62
CA CYS A 71 12.07 -2.12 8.01
C CYS A 71 12.68 -3.09 9.05
N MET A 72 13.59 -2.62 9.89
CA MET A 72 14.19 -3.42 10.97
C MET A 72 13.14 -3.87 11.99
N LEU A 73 12.31 -2.94 12.50
CA LEU A 73 11.24 -3.26 13.46
C LEU A 73 10.25 -4.28 12.88
N ALA A 74 9.85 -4.14 11.61
CA ALA A 74 8.98 -5.10 10.95
C ALA A 74 9.64 -6.49 10.82
N ALA A 75 10.95 -6.54 10.56
CA ALA A 75 11.73 -7.78 10.46
C ALA A 75 11.89 -8.50 11.82
N GLU A 76 12.10 -7.75 12.89
CA GLU A 76 12.17 -8.28 14.25
C GLU A 76 10.80 -8.77 14.73
N TYR A 77 9.76 -7.99 14.45
CA TYR A 77 8.38 -8.27 14.88
C TYR A 77 7.79 -9.51 14.20
N ILE A 78 7.94 -9.68 12.87
CA ILE A 78 7.43 -10.87 12.18
C ILE A 78 8.15 -12.15 12.62
N ARG A 79 9.43 -12.05 13.01
CA ARG A 79 10.19 -13.17 13.57
C ARG A 79 9.87 -13.43 15.04
N LYS A 80 9.09 -12.55 15.68
CA LYS A 80 8.84 -12.53 17.13
C LYS A 80 10.15 -12.64 17.91
N SER A 81 11.13 -11.82 17.50
CA SER A 81 12.45 -11.76 18.15
C SER A 81 12.28 -11.28 19.59
N GLU A 82 13.15 -11.75 20.49
CA GLU A 82 13.14 -11.30 21.88
C GLU A 82 13.32 -9.77 21.97
N GLY A 83 12.50 -9.10 22.78
CA GLY A 83 12.54 -7.64 22.96
C GLY A 83 12.02 -6.81 21.77
N CYS A 84 11.42 -7.42 20.74
CA CYS A 84 10.99 -6.66 19.57
C CYS A 84 9.91 -5.59 19.89
N GLU A 85 9.00 -5.86 20.82
CA GLU A 85 8.00 -4.88 21.27
C GLU A 85 8.65 -3.73 22.06
N ASP A 86 9.64 -4.02 22.90
CA ASP A 86 10.41 -3.00 23.62
C ASP A 86 11.19 -2.11 22.65
N ASN A 87 11.75 -2.67 21.57
CA ASN A 87 12.39 -1.92 20.50
C ASN A 87 11.40 -0.98 19.78
N ILE A 88 10.17 -1.45 19.52
CA ILE A 88 9.11 -0.62 18.94
C ILE A 88 8.70 0.49 19.90
N TYR A 89 8.54 0.20 21.19
CA TYR A 89 8.20 1.22 22.18
C TYR A 89 9.30 2.28 22.29
N THR A 90 10.57 1.83 22.36
CA THR A 90 11.76 2.70 22.41
C THR A 90 11.87 3.60 21.19
N TYR A 91 11.46 3.13 20.00
CA TYR A 91 11.44 3.93 18.78
C TYR A 91 10.59 5.20 18.92
N PHE A 92 9.52 5.17 19.71
CA PHE A 92 8.65 6.32 19.97
C PHE A 92 8.96 7.06 21.27
N ALA A 93 10.06 6.75 21.98
CA ALA A 93 10.31 7.25 23.34
C ALA A 93 10.37 8.79 23.48
N ILE A 94 10.62 9.52 22.40
CA ILE A 94 10.65 10.99 22.38
C ILE A 94 9.29 11.63 22.07
N GLU A 95 8.34 10.84 21.59
CA GLU A 95 7.02 11.33 21.18
C GLU A 95 6.08 11.42 22.38
N PRO A 96 5.29 12.51 22.49
CA PRO A 96 4.38 12.72 23.62
C PRO A 96 3.25 11.68 23.70
N ASP A 97 2.99 10.95 22.60
CA ASP A 97 1.97 9.91 22.47
C ASP A 97 2.58 8.52 22.20
N ALA A 98 3.79 8.25 22.72
CA ALA A 98 4.55 7.01 22.50
C ALA A 98 3.73 5.72 22.67
N GLU A 99 2.94 5.61 23.74
CA GLU A 99 2.08 4.44 23.99
C GLU A 99 1.01 4.27 22.91
N SER A 100 0.38 5.38 22.47
CA SER A 100 -0.62 5.35 21.39
C SER A 100 0.00 4.94 20.06
N LEU A 101 1.19 5.46 19.75
CA LEU A 101 1.93 5.14 18.52
C LEU A 101 2.41 3.69 18.51
N PHE A 102 2.89 3.18 19.65
CA PHE A 102 3.24 1.78 19.83
C PHE A 102 2.05 0.85 19.51
N ILE A 103 0.89 1.08 20.15
CA ILE A 103 -0.31 0.25 19.93
C ILE A 103 -0.70 0.28 18.45
N LYS A 104 -0.78 1.48 17.84
CA LYS A 104 -1.12 1.63 16.43
C LYS A 104 -0.16 0.89 15.51
N LEU A 105 1.15 0.97 15.78
CA LEU A 105 2.14 0.31 14.92
C LEU A 105 2.05 -1.21 15.04
N VAL A 106 1.88 -1.74 16.24
CA VAL A 106 1.66 -3.18 16.48
C VAL A 106 0.39 -3.66 15.78
N GLU A 107 -0.72 -2.93 15.89
CA GLU A 107 -1.98 -3.24 15.20
C GLU A 107 -1.82 -3.25 13.68
N GLU A 108 -1.13 -2.26 13.11
CA GLU A 108 -0.86 -2.22 11.67
C GLU A 108 0.10 -3.34 11.24
N PHE A 109 1.10 -3.71 12.06
CA PHE A 109 1.95 -4.86 11.77
C PHE A 109 1.15 -6.16 11.71
N GLU A 110 0.29 -6.45 12.68
CA GLU A 110 -0.56 -7.65 12.65
C GLU A 110 -1.48 -7.65 11.41
N ARG A 111 -2.08 -6.50 11.08
CA ARG A 111 -2.91 -6.37 9.87
C ARG A 111 -2.11 -6.58 8.58
N CYS A 112 -0.91 -6.03 8.50
CA CYS A 112 0.00 -6.20 7.37
C CYS A 112 0.46 -7.66 7.24
N ILE A 113 0.77 -8.34 8.34
CA ILE A 113 1.19 -9.75 8.36
C ILE A 113 0.07 -10.62 7.78
N VAL A 114 -1.16 -10.47 8.28
CA VAL A 114 -2.32 -11.22 7.78
C VAL A 114 -2.56 -10.95 6.30
N SER A 115 -2.51 -9.68 5.90
CA SER A 115 -2.71 -9.28 4.50
C SER A 115 -1.63 -9.84 3.57
N TYR A 116 -0.37 -9.85 4.03
CA TYR A 116 0.77 -10.37 3.29
C TYR A 116 0.64 -11.87 3.03
N PHE A 117 0.31 -12.65 4.06
CA PHE A 117 0.11 -14.10 3.92
C PHE A 117 -1.12 -14.43 3.08
N ALA A 118 -2.23 -13.71 3.27
CA ALA A 118 -3.43 -13.91 2.46
C ALA A 118 -3.16 -13.64 0.96
N PHE A 119 -2.37 -12.59 0.66
CA PHE A 119 -2.00 -12.26 -0.71
C PHE A 119 -1.12 -13.34 -1.36
N HIS A 120 -0.18 -13.90 -0.61
CA HIS A 120 0.73 -14.95 -1.09
C HIS A 120 0.22 -16.38 -0.89
N TRP A 121 -1.04 -16.58 -0.50
CA TRP A 121 -1.59 -17.90 -0.17
C TRP A 121 -1.39 -18.94 -1.28
N SER A 122 -1.57 -18.53 -2.54
CA SER A 122 -1.39 -19.40 -3.72
C SER A 122 0.07 -19.68 -4.08
N GLN A 123 1.03 -19.04 -3.41
CA GLN A 123 2.48 -19.10 -3.63
C GLN A 123 3.22 -19.50 -2.34
N THR A 124 2.54 -20.22 -1.45
CA THR A 124 3.05 -20.61 -0.13
C THR A 124 4.30 -21.49 -0.24
N ASP A 125 4.38 -22.34 -1.26
CA ASP A 125 5.55 -23.16 -1.58
C ASP A 125 6.81 -22.33 -1.83
N ILE A 126 6.67 -21.24 -2.61
CA ILE A 126 7.75 -20.29 -2.90
C ILE A 126 8.15 -19.56 -1.62
N MET A 127 7.16 -19.10 -0.84
CA MET A 127 7.39 -18.39 0.42
C MET A 127 8.19 -19.23 1.42
N ILE A 128 7.81 -20.50 1.62
CA ILE A 128 8.52 -21.43 2.50
C ILE A 128 9.93 -21.69 1.98
N SER A 129 10.07 -21.94 0.68
CA SER A 129 11.37 -22.22 0.06
C SER A 129 12.35 -21.06 0.24
N GLN A 130 11.88 -19.81 0.09
CA GLN A 130 12.70 -18.63 0.32
C GLN A 130 13.19 -18.53 1.76
N ILE A 131 12.31 -18.77 2.74
CA ILE A 131 12.68 -18.73 4.16
C ILE A 131 13.72 -19.79 4.48
N LEU A 132 13.55 -21.02 3.97
CA LEU A 132 14.49 -22.12 4.18
C LEU A 132 15.84 -21.90 3.48
N SER A 133 15.86 -21.21 2.34
CA SER A 133 17.11 -20.87 1.63
C SER A 133 17.88 -19.69 2.23
N ASP A 134 17.22 -18.90 3.08
CA ASP A 134 17.79 -17.73 3.76
C ASP A 134 18.40 -18.09 5.15
N CYS A 135 18.37 -19.38 5.53
CA CYS A 135 19.03 -19.96 6.72
C CYS A 135 20.39 -20.57 6.36
#